data_AF-A0A947A9S5-F1
#
_entry.id   AF-A0A947A9S5-F1
#
_cell.length_a   1.000
_cell.length_b   1.000
_cell.length_c   1.000
_cell.angle_alpha   90.00
_cell.angle_beta   90.00
_cell.angle_gamma   90.00
#
_symmetry.space_group_name_H-M   'P 1'
#
loop_
_entity.id
_entity.type
_entity.pdbx_description
1 polymer ?
#
loop_
_entity_poly.entity_id
_entity_poly.type
_entity_poly.pdbx_seq_one_letter_code
_entity_poly.pdbx_strand_id
1 'polypeptide(L)'
;MADAHKNIIMDVHQIKVQEVHPSSKYLYLRVQEGDRSYWMATGPMNVEVGDVYYYNEALVKTNFESKEIQKVFDTLYLVTQLIPESQGDALKPKDKIAPPPKQGETEEKTGGFHSNQDSRIAKQISIGNLLEDPGALEGKLVQVTGTCTKINSGILGRNWIHLKDDSVKDRDIVITSQEKVAPGDIVTFRAEVAIDKDFGAGYTYEVLLEKGVRVK
;
A
#
# COMPACT_ATOMS: atom_id res chain seq x y z
N MET A 1 23.61 -2.66 -21.67
CA MET A 1 22.62 -3.67 -21.28
C MET A 1 22.10 -3.26 -19.91
N ALA A 2 20.78 -3.29 -19.74
CA ALA A 2 20.02 -3.22 -18.48
C ALA A 2 20.19 -1.95 -17.60
N ASP A 3 19.57 -0.85 -18.02
CA ASP A 3 19.11 0.22 -17.11
C ASP A 3 17.63 0.46 -17.35
N ALA A 4 16.81 -0.49 -16.89
CA ALA A 4 15.35 -0.48 -17.04
C ALA A 4 14.64 -0.45 -15.68
N HIS A 5 15.26 0.10 -14.64
CA HIS A 5 14.58 0.46 -13.40
C HIS A 5 14.18 1.94 -13.46
N LYS A 6 13.39 2.29 -14.49
CA LYS A 6 12.74 3.60 -14.59
C LYS A 6 11.48 3.58 -13.72
N ASN A 7 11.40 4.55 -12.80
CA ASN A 7 10.17 5.23 -12.39
C ASN A 7 8.88 4.39 -12.44
N ILE A 8 8.68 3.52 -11.45
CA ILE A 8 7.36 2.97 -11.19
C ILE A 8 6.75 3.82 -10.06
N ILE A 9 5.97 4.83 -10.43
CA ILE A 9 4.96 5.38 -9.53
C ILE A 9 3.93 4.26 -9.41
N MET A 10 4.02 3.45 -8.37
CA MET A 10 3.10 2.33 -8.15
C MET A 10 1.74 2.86 -7.70
N ASP A 11 0.87 3.09 -8.68
CA ASP A 11 -0.53 3.42 -8.46
C ASP A 11 -1.27 2.17 -7.98
N VAL A 12 -1.32 2.00 -6.66
CA VAL A 12 -2.09 0.90 -6.06
C VAL A 12 -3.59 1.25 -6.12
N HIS A 13 -4.35 0.38 -6.78
CA HIS A 13 -5.79 0.42 -6.97
C HIS A 13 -6.48 -0.52 -5.97
N GLN A 14 -7.47 -0.01 -5.25
CA GLN A 14 -8.33 -0.81 -4.37
C GLN A 14 -9.63 -1.14 -5.07
N ILE A 15 -9.98 -2.42 -5.11
CA ILE A 15 -11.21 -2.90 -5.72
C ILE A 15 -12.05 -3.74 -4.76
N LYS A 16 -13.37 -3.64 -4.92
CA LYS A 16 -14.34 -4.56 -4.32
C LYS A 16 -14.94 -5.46 -5.38
N VAL A 17 -14.97 -6.76 -5.13
CA VAL A 17 -15.54 -7.75 -6.05
C VAL A 17 -17.07 -7.69 -5.99
N GLN A 18 -17.70 -7.51 -7.15
CA GLN A 18 -19.15 -7.50 -7.32
C GLN A 18 -19.67 -8.80 -7.96
N GLU A 19 -18.93 -9.35 -8.92
CA GLU A 19 -19.28 -10.61 -9.58
C GLU A 19 -18.04 -11.46 -9.83
N VAL A 20 -18.20 -12.78 -9.76
CA VAL A 20 -17.15 -13.76 -9.99
C VAL A 20 -17.61 -14.75 -11.06
N HIS A 21 -16.83 -14.85 -12.15
CA HIS A 21 -17.08 -15.75 -13.27
C HIS A 21 -15.82 -16.59 -13.53
N PRO A 22 -15.70 -17.76 -12.88
CA PRO A 22 -14.56 -18.64 -13.06
C PRO A 22 -14.56 -19.28 -14.45
N SER A 23 -13.37 -19.41 -15.02
CA SER A 23 -13.08 -20.07 -16.29
C SER A 23 -11.86 -20.98 -16.11
N SER A 24 -11.62 -21.88 -17.07
CA SER A 24 -10.50 -22.83 -17.02
C SER A 24 -9.12 -22.16 -16.98
N LYS A 25 -8.97 -20.98 -17.57
CA LYS A 25 -7.69 -20.27 -17.66
C LYS A 25 -7.67 -18.93 -16.93
N TYR A 26 -8.83 -18.28 -16.81
CA TYR A 26 -8.95 -16.97 -16.21
C TYR A 26 -10.11 -16.91 -15.23
N LEU A 27 -9.96 -16.07 -14.22
CA LEU A 27 -11.05 -15.68 -13.36
C LEU A 27 -11.50 -14.29 -13.80
N TYR A 28 -12.73 -14.18 -14.30
CA TYR A 28 -13.31 -12.90 -14.69
C TYR A 28 -14.05 -12.30 -13.49
N LEU A 29 -13.74 -11.06 -13.15
CA LEU A 29 -14.32 -10.36 -12.01
C LEU A 29 -14.96 -9.05 -12.48
N ARG A 30 -16.19 -8.79 -12.07
CA ARG A 30 -16.74 -7.43 -12.09
C ARG A 30 -16.30 -6.78 -10.78
N VAL A 31 -15.62 -5.65 -10.87
CA VAL A 31 -15.05 -4.99 -9.69
C VAL A 31 -15.45 -3.53 -9.65
N GLN A 32 -15.57 -3.02 -8.44
CA GLN A 32 -15.84 -1.62 -8.15
C GLN A 32 -14.62 -0.96 -7.53
N GLU A 33 -14.18 0.14 -8.11
CA GLU A 33 -13.14 1.01 -7.59
C GLU A 33 -13.73 2.41 -7.41
N GLY A 34 -13.96 2.82 -6.16
CA GLY A 34 -14.72 4.05 -5.87
C GLY A 34 -16.09 4.04 -6.55
N ASP A 35 -16.34 4.99 -7.44
CA ASP A 35 -17.58 5.12 -8.20
C ASP A 35 -17.54 4.41 -9.57
N ARG A 36 -16.40 3.82 -9.94
CA ARG A 36 -16.21 3.16 -11.24
C ARG A 36 -16.42 1.66 -11.09
N SER A 37 -17.06 1.04 -12.07
CA SER A 37 -17.19 -0.42 -12.15
C SER A 37 -16.71 -0.93 -13.51
N TYR A 38 -15.82 -1.91 -13.51
CA TYR A 38 -15.22 -2.45 -14.73
C TYR A 38 -14.98 -3.96 -14.62
N TRP A 39 -14.65 -4.57 -15.75
CA TRP A 39 -14.32 -5.98 -15.82
C TRP A 39 -12.80 -6.16 -15.76
N MET A 40 -12.36 -7.10 -14.94
CA MET A 40 -10.99 -7.56 -14.92
C MET A 40 -10.90 -9.07 -15.08
N ALA A 41 -9.73 -9.54 -15.49
CA ALA A 41 -9.39 -10.95 -15.51
C ALA A 41 -8.07 -11.16 -14.77
N THR A 42 -8.04 -12.20 -13.94
CA THR A 42 -6.83 -12.63 -13.23
C THR A 42 -6.61 -14.13 -13.39
N GLY A 43 -5.52 -14.65 -12.86
CA GLY A 43 -5.28 -16.10 -12.81
C GLY A 43 -6.33 -16.81 -11.94
N PRO A 44 -6.49 -18.14 -12.06
CA PRO A 44 -7.40 -18.87 -11.19
C PRO A 44 -7.00 -18.71 -9.72
N MET A 45 -7.93 -18.21 -8.91
CA MET A 45 -7.77 -18.07 -7.46
C MET A 45 -9.14 -18.14 -6.78
N ASN A 46 -9.16 -18.37 -5.47
CA ASN A 46 -10.40 -18.37 -4.70
C ASN A 46 -10.75 -16.93 -4.31
N VAL A 47 -11.86 -16.42 -4.83
CA VAL A 47 -12.36 -15.05 -4.63
C VAL A 47 -13.85 -15.13 -4.35
N GLU A 48 -14.31 -14.41 -3.33
CA GLU A 48 -15.73 -14.32 -2.99
C GLU A 48 -16.30 -12.94 -3.37
N VAL A 49 -17.60 -12.90 -3.67
CA VAL A 49 -18.29 -11.63 -3.92
C VAL A 49 -18.32 -10.83 -2.63
N GLY A 50 -17.91 -9.56 -2.71
CA GLY A 50 -17.80 -8.67 -1.56
C GLY A 50 -16.38 -8.49 -1.04
N ASP A 51 -15.45 -9.39 -1.40
CA ASP A 51 -14.04 -9.28 -1.02
C ASP A 51 -13.38 -8.04 -1.62
N VAL A 52 -12.41 -7.51 -0.88
CA VAL A 52 -11.61 -6.35 -1.27
C VAL A 52 -10.20 -6.80 -1.61
N TYR A 53 -9.70 -6.34 -2.75
CA TYR A 53 -8.34 -6.64 -3.23
C TYR A 53 -7.61 -5.37 -3.66
N TYR A 54 -6.27 -5.47 -3.71
CA TYR A 54 -5.39 -4.43 -4.24
C TYR A 54 -4.59 -4.94 -5.45
N TYR A 55 -4.42 -4.07 -6.45
CA TYR A 55 -3.56 -4.31 -7.61
C TYR A 55 -2.84 -3.02 -8.03
N ASN A 56 -1.68 -3.10 -8.67
CA ASN A 56 -0.87 -1.95 -9.11
C ASN A 56 -0.86 -1.75 -10.63
N GLU A 57 -0.87 -2.86 -11.39
CA GLU A 57 -0.74 -2.84 -12.83
C GLU A 57 -1.80 -3.74 -13.47
N ALA A 58 -2.41 -3.21 -14.53
CA ALA A 58 -3.36 -3.94 -15.34
C ALA A 58 -3.02 -3.73 -16.82
N LEU A 59 -2.92 -4.83 -17.57
CA LEU A 59 -2.89 -4.76 -19.03
C LEU A 59 -4.31 -4.54 -19.53
N VAL A 60 -4.55 -3.41 -20.17
CA VAL A 60 -5.87 -3.10 -20.73
C VAL A 60 -6.02 -3.79 -22.08
N LYS A 61 -7.04 -4.62 -22.21
CA LYS A 61 -7.50 -5.16 -23.50
C LYS A 61 -8.86 -4.57 -23.85
N THR A 62 -9.04 -4.17 -25.09
CA THR A 62 -10.34 -3.72 -25.62
C THR A 62 -10.93 -4.77 -26.56
N ASN A 63 -12.26 -4.79 -26.67
CA ASN A 63 -13.02 -5.70 -27.54
C ASN A 63 -12.63 -7.18 -27.36
N PHE A 64 -12.47 -7.61 -26.11
CA PHE A 64 -12.09 -8.98 -25.79
C PHE A 64 -13.34 -9.86 -25.70
N GLU A 65 -13.42 -10.88 -26.56
CA GLU A 65 -14.48 -11.90 -26.48
C GLU A 65 -13.96 -13.13 -25.73
N SER A 66 -14.61 -13.44 -24.60
CA SER A 66 -14.44 -14.73 -23.94
C SER A 66 -15.44 -15.73 -24.50
N LYS A 67 -14.94 -16.67 -25.30
CA LYS A 67 -15.73 -17.77 -25.86
C LYS A 67 -16.22 -18.75 -24.78
N GLU A 68 -15.53 -18.82 -23.66
CA GLU A 68 -15.81 -19.75 -22.58
C GLU A 68 -17.03 -19.33 -21.76
N ILE A 69 -17.15 -18.04 -21.46
CA ILE A 69 -18.31 -17.46 -20.75
C ILE A 69 -19.27 -16.72 -21.69
N GLN A 70 -19.09 -16.88 -23.01
CA GLN A 70 -19.89 -16.27 -24.08
C GLN A 70 -20.15 -14.77 -23.86
N LYS A 71 -19.11 -14.03 -23.45
CA LYS A 71 -19.21 -12.62 -23.07
C LYS A 71 -18.20 -11.77 -23.82
N VAL A 72 -18.66 -10.65 -24.35
CA VAL A 72 -17.82 -9.63 -24.98
C VAL A 72 -17.56 -8.52 -23.96
N PHE A 73 -16.29 -8.16 -23.82
CA PHE A 73 -15.83 -7.09 -22.93
C PHE A 73 -15.28 -5.94 -23.77
N ASP A 74 -15.96 -4.79 -23.70
CA ASP A 74 -15.49 -3.56 -24.36
C ASP A 74 -14.10 -3.16 -23.84
N THR A 75 -13.88 -3.32 -22.53
CA THR A 75 -12.59 -3.14 -21.87
C THR A 75 -12.44 -4.17 -20.75
N LEU A 76 -11.34 -4.91 -20.77
CA LEU A 76 -10.96 -5.92 -19.80
C LEU A 76 -9.56 -5.59 -19.25
N TYR A 77 -9.48 -5.44 -17.94
CA TYR A 77 -8.23 -5.21 -17.22
C TYR A 77 -7.62 -6.56 -16.84
N LEU A 78 -6.52 -6.94 -17.47
CA LEU A 78 -5.82 -8.16 -17.12
C LEU A 78 -4.82 -7.87 -16.00
N VAL A 79 -5.12 -8.38 -14.80
CA VAL A 79 -4.32 -8.16 -13.61
C VAL A 79 -3.57 -9.43 -13.24
N THR A 80 -2.26 -9.29 -13.13
CA THR A 80 -1.36 -10.43 -12.85
C THR A 80 -1.54 -10.92 -11.42
N GLN A 81 -1.72 -10.02 -10.44
CA GLN A 81 -1.80 -10.36 -9.03
C GLN A 81 -2.80 -9.49 -8.26
N LEU A 82 -3.60 -10.14 -7.43
CA LEU A 82 -4.53 -9.50 -6.49
C LEU A 82 -4.07 -9.81 -5.06
N ILE A 83 -3.92 -8.77 -4.22
CA ILE A 83 -3.67 -8.93 -2.79
C ILE A 83 -4.98 -8.81 -2.03
N PRO A 84 -5.43 -9.82 -1.26
CA PRO A 84 -6.62 -9.71 -0.42
C PRO A 84 -6.42 -8.72 0.73
N GLU A 85 -7.46 -7.95 1.06
CA GLU A 85 -7.46 -7.04 2.22
C GLU A 85 -7.23 -7.78 3.54
N SER A 86 -7.76 -9.00 3.67
CA SER A 86 -7.56 -9.87 4.85
C SER A 86 -6.10 -10.28 5.06
N GLN A 87 -5.27 -10.22 4.01
CA GLN A 87 -3.83 -10.46 4.11
C GLN A 87 -3.05 -9.20 4.54
N GLY A 88 -3.70 -8.04 4.58
CA GLY A 88 -3.17 -6.81 5.18
C GLY A 88 -3.05 -6.84 6.70
N ASP A 89 -3.89 -7.62 7.37
CA ASP A 89 -3.76 -7.93 8.80
C ASP A 89 -2.73 -9.05 9.07
N ALA A 90 -2.52 -9.93 8.09
CA ALA A 90 -1.52 -11.02 8.16
C ALA A 90 -0.09 -10.57 7.79
N LEU A 91 0.10 -9.31 7.39
CA LEU A 91 1.39 -8.65 7.22
C LEU A 91 1.83 -7.94 8.51
N LYS A 92 1.61 -8.59 9.66
CA LYS A 92 2.53 -8.41 10.77
C LYS A 92 3.85 -9.08 10.36
N PRO A 93 5.02 -8.44 10.61
CA PRO A 93 6.29 -9.13 10.44
C PRO A 93 6.21 -10.50 11.11
N LYS A 94 6.55 -11.56 10.39
CA LYS A 94 6.80 -12.86 11.04
C LYS A 94 8.07 -12.68 11.87
N ASP A 95 7.91 -12.22 13.10
CA ASP A 95 8.95 -12.29 14.12
C ASP A 95 9.30 -13.77 14.33
N LYS A 96 10.38 -14.21 13.68
CA LYS A 96 11.10 -15.42 14.07
C LYS A 96 12.42 -15.04 14.69
N ILE A 97 12.37 -14.47 15.89
CA ILE A 97 13.34 -14.78 16.94
C ILE A 97 12.55 -14.95 18.22
N ALA A 98 12.55 -16.17 18.76
CA ALA A 98 11.85 -16.51 19.99
C ALA A 98 12.42 -15.71 21.17
N PRO A 99 11.59 -15.10 22.03
CA PRO A 99 12.05 -14.57 23.31
C PRO A 99 12.25 -15.71 24.32
N PRO A 100 13.29 -15.68 25.18
CA PRO A 100 13.33 -16.53 26.36
C PRO A 100 12.24 -16.09 27.38
N PRO A 101 11.77 -17.01 28.24
CA PRO A 101 10.43 -16.91 28.80
C PRO A 101 10.37 -16.21 30.17
N LYS A 102 9.11 -15.88 30.52
CA LYS A 102 8.50 -15.66 31.85
C LYS A 102 8.26 -14.20 32.24
N GLN A 103 7.12 -13.82 32.83
CA GLN A 103 5.86 -14.51 33.20
C GLN A 103 4.95 -13.46 33.84
N GLY A 104 3.63 -13.61 33.65
CA GLY A 104 2.55 -12.91 34.38
C GLY A 104 2.18 -11.53 33.83
N GLU A 105 0.94 -11.11 33.68
CA GLU A 105 -0.38 -11.71 33.87
C GLU A 105 -1.34 -10.72 33.19
N THR A 106 -2.33 -11.25 32.47
CA THR A 106 -3.68 -10.70 32.21
C THR A 106 -3.94 -9.21 32.47
N GLU A 107 -4.41 -8.49 31.44
CA GLU A 107 -5.81 -8.02 31.38
C GLU A 107 -6.10 -7.33 30.04
N GLU A 108 -7.11 -7.84 29.33
CA GLU A 108 -7.79 -7.12 28.26
C GLU A 108 -8.56 -5.94 28.86
N LYS A 109 -8.29 -4.72 28.39
CA LYS A 109 -9.31 -3.66 28.31
C LYS A 109 -9.13 -2.83 27.04
N THR A 110 -10.19 -2.88 26.24
CA THR A 110 -10.68 -1.85 25.33
C THR A 110 -10.39 -0.42 25.80
N GLY A 111 -9.91 0.43 24.89
CA GLY A 111 -10.10 1.88 25.01
C GLY A 111 -8.86 2.71 24.69
N GLY A 112 -9.00 3.55 23.67
CA GLY A 112 -8.23 4.78 23.55
C GLY A 112 -6.93 4.65 22.76
N PHE A 113 -6.98 5.09 21.49
CA PHE A 113 -5.84 5.76 20.88
C PHE A 113 -5.50 6.98 21.76
N HIS A 114 -4.67 6.78 22.77
CA HIS A 114 -4.03 7.89 23.44
C HIS A 114 -3.00 8.47 22.48
N SER A 115 -3.32 9.68 22.01
CA SER A 115 -2.38 10.65 21.48
C SER A 115 -1.28 10.89 22.51
N ASN A 116 -0.27 10.02 22.54
CA ASN A 116 0.95 10.34 23.24
C ASN A 116 1.79 11.23 22.32
N GLN A 117 1.84 12.50 22.69
CA GLN A 117 2.99 13.37 22.45
C GLN A 117 4.25 12.67 22.98
N ASP A 118 4.77 11.71 22.22
CA ASP A 118 6.00 11.04 22.56
C ASP A 118 7.15 11.91 22.05
N SER A 119 7.71 12.75 22.90
CA SER A 119 8.87 13.60 22.62
C SER A 119 10.16 12.77 22.46
N ARG A 120 10.14 11.73 21.61
CA ARG A 120 11.36 11.22 20.99
C ARG A 120 11.75 12.25 19.93
N ILE A 121 12.90 12.88 20.11
CA ILE A 121 13.44 13.88 19.17
C ILE A 121 13.62 13.18 17.82
N ALA A 122 12.65 13.34 16.93
CA ALA A 122 12.75 12.88 15.55
C ALA A 122 13.62 13.90 14.81
N LYS A 123 14.70 13.43 14.18
CA LYS A 123 15.55 14.31 13.40
C LYS A 123 14.73 14.81 12.21
N GLN A 124 14.55 16.13 12.11
CA GLN A 124 13.95 16.72 10.92
C GLN A 124 14.95 16.57 9.77
N ILE A 125 14.50 15.91 8.71
CA ILE A 125 15.30 15.68 7.50
C ILE A 125 14.43 15.96 6.28
N SER A 126 15.06 16.35 5.18
CA SER A 126 14.41 16.38 3.87
C SER A 126 14.25 14.96 3.33
N ILE A 127 13.35 14.80 2.36
CA ILE A 127 13.16 13.54 1.65
C ILE A 127 14.43 13.19 0.86
N GLY A 128 15.14 14.18 0.31
CA GLY A 128 16.43 13.96 -0.36
C GLY A 128 17.46 13.33 0.56
N ASN A 129 17.64 13.87 1.77
CA ASN A 129 18.61 13.33 2.73
C ASN A 129 18.22 11.93 3.23
N LEU A 130 16.91 11.64 3.32
CA LEU A 130 16.41 10.30 3.63
C LEU A 130 16.82 9.29 2.55
N LEU A 131 16.78 9.70 1.28
CA LEU A 131 17.08 8.86 0.13
C LEU A 131 18.58 8.74 -0.18
N GLU A 132 19.43 9.63 0.34
CA GLU A 132 20.89 9.54 0.16
C GLU A 132 21.51 8.38 0.95
N ASP A 133 21.05 8.16 2.19
CA ASP A 133 21.53 7.07 3.05
C ASP A 133 20.39 6.48 3.90
N PRO A 134 19.44 5.75 3.25
CA PRO A 134 18.29 5.18 3.94
C PRO A 134 18.70 4.08 4.93
N GLY A 135 19.80 3.37 4.66
CA GLY A 135 20.32 2.32 5.54
C GLY A 135 20.76 2.85 6.91
N ALA A 136 21.39 4.04 6.96
CA ALA A 136 21.72 4.68 8.23
C ALA A 136 20.50 5.15 9.03
N LEU A 137 19.32 5.20 8.42
CA LEU A 137 18.08 5.67 9.02
C LEU A 137 17.08 4.57 9.32
N GLU A 138 17.31 3.33 8.86
CA GLU A 138 16.43 2.18 9.14
C GLU A 138 16.11 2.04 10.64
N GLY A 139 14.82 1.87 10.94
CA GLY A 139 14.28 1.75 12.29
C GLY A 139 14.29 3.04 13.10
N LYS A 140 14.82 4.15 12.56
CA LYS A 140 14.86 5.44 13.25
C LYS A 140 13.58 6.24 12.99
N LEU A 141 13.24 7.04 14.00
CA LEU A 141 12.14 7.99 13.91
C LEU A 141 12.63 9.29 13.27
N VAL A 142 12.05 9.65 12.13
CA VAL A 142 12.37 10.87 11.38
C VAL A 142 11.15 11.77 11.28
N GLN A 143 11.40 13.07 11.09
CA GLN A 143 10.36 14.03 10.79
C GLN A 143 10.58 14.59 9.39
N VAL A 144 9.60 14.40 8.51
CA VAL A 144 9.64 14.86 7.12
C VAL A 144 8.48 15.83 6.88
N THR A 145 8.72 16.84 6.06
CA THR A 145 7.68 17.78 5.60
C THR A 145 7.57 17.66 4.10
N GLY A 146 6.35 17.53 3.58
CA GLY A 146 6.13 17.43 2.15
C GLY A 146 4.69 17.75 1.78
N THR A 147 4.50 18.01 0.49
CA THR A 147 3.19 18.16 -0.13
C THR A 147 2.63 16.78 -0.46
N CYS A 148 1.41 16.51 -0.03
CA CYS A 148 0.68 15.30 -0.39
C CYS A 148 0.35 15.33 -1.90
N THR A 149 0.97 14.48 -2.70
CA THR A 149 0.68 14.38 -4.14
C THR A 149 -0.47 13.43 -4.43
N LYS A 150 -0.57 12.37 -3.62
CA LYS A 150 -1.60 11.32 -3.74
C LYS A 150 -1.84 10.64 -2.40
N ILE A 151 -3.06 10.17 -2.18
CA ILE A 151 -3.41 9.33 -1.02
C ILE A 151 -4.26 8.16 -1.46
N ASN A 152 -3.85 6.95 -1.08
CA ASN A 152 -4.67 5.75 -1.18
C ASN A 152 -5.09 5.34 0.23
N SER A 153 -6.34 5.61 0.58
CA SER A 153 -6.86 5.35 1.92
C SER A 153 -7.33 3.91 2.06
N GLY A 154 -7.15 3.32 3.25
CA GLY A 154 -7.69 1.99 3.56
C GLY A 154 -6.97 0.81 2.89
N ILE A 155 -5.71 0.97 2.45
CA ILE A 155 -4.89 -0.14 1.96
C ILE A 155 -4.20 -0.83 3.15
N LEU A 156 -4.48 -2.11 3.38
CA LEU A 156 -3.98 -2.88 4.54
C LEU A 156 -4.29 -2.18 5.88
N GLY A 157 -5.51 -1.65 6.02
CA GLY A 157 -5.99 -0.99 7.25
C GLY A 157 -5.34 0.36 7.57
N ARG A 158 -4.66 0.99 6.59
CA ARG A 158 -3.96 2.27 6.75
C ARG A 158 -3.99 3.10 5.47
N ASN A 159 -3.68 4.38 5.56
CA ASN A 159 -3.57 5.29 4.42
C ASN A 159 -2.14 5.29 3.91
N TRP A 160 -1.96 5.23 2.60
CA TRP A 160 -0.69 5.29 1.91
C TRP A 160 -0.60 6.62 1.19
N ILE A 161 0.19 7.51 1.76
CA ILE A 161 0.28 8.92 1.38
C ILE A 161 1.59 9.10 0.63
N HIS A 162 1.51 9.62 -0.58
CA HIS A 162 2.67 10.03 -1.37
C HIS A 162 3.02 11.47 -0.98
N LEU A 163 4.22 11.65 -0.48
CA LEU A 163 4.75 12.95 -0.11
C LEU A 163 5.89 13.33 -1.04
N LYS A 164 5.88 14.60 -1.45
CA LYS A 164 6.93 15.21 -2.25
C LYS A 164 7.43 16.47 -1.56
N ASP A 165 8.74 16.67 -1.59
CA ASP A 165 9.36 17.91 -1.18
C ASP A 165 10.19 18.50 -2.32
N ASP A 166 10.63 19.74 -2.16
CA ASP A 166 11.42 20.44 -3.19
C ASP A 166 12.86 19.91 -3.30
N SER A 167 13.31 19.05 -2.37
CA SER A 167 14.64 18.47 -2.40
C SER A 167 14.76 17.32 -3.41
N VAL A 168 13.62 16.75 -3.86
CA VAL A 168 13.60 15.65 -4.83
C VAL A 168 12.60 15.94 -5.96
N LYS A 169 13.12 16.18 -7.17
CA LYS A 169 12.28 16.59 -8.31
C LYS A 169 11.38 15.50 -8.87
N ASP A 170 11.86 14.26 -8.89
CA ASP A 170 11.24 13.18 -9.67
C ASP A 170 10.86 11.95 -8.84
N ARG A 171 10.83 12.06 -7.51
CA ARG A 171 10.51 10.94 -6.63
C ARG A 171 9.67 11.38 -5.44
N ASP A 172 8.60 10.63 -5.21
CA ASP A 172 7.76 10.75 -4.03
C ASP A 172 8.21 9.69 -3.01
N ILE A 173 8.10 10.00 -1.73
CA ILE A 173 8.22 9.00 -0.66
C ILE A 173 6.82 8.59 -0.23
N VAL A 174 6.67 7.30 0.11
CA VAL A 174 5.40 6.81 0.62
C VAL A 174 5.45 6.72 2.13
N ILE A 175 4.42 7.25 2.78
CA ILE A 175 4.21 7.15 4.23
C ILE A 175 2.89 6.45 4.51
N THR A 176 2.94 5.45 5.40
CA THR A 176 1.73 4.81 5.91
C THR A 176 1.28 5.49 7.20
N SER A 177 0.00 5.88 7.28
CA SER A 177 -0.55 6.62 8.41
C SER A 177 -2.03 6.29 8.64
N GLN A 178 -2.55 6.58 9.83
CA GLN A 178 -4.00 6.61 10.09
C GLN A 178 -4.60 8.02 9.87
N GLU A 179 -3.76 9.03 9.67
CA GLU A 179 -4.19 10.41 9.43
C GLU A 179 -4.79 10.55 8.04
N LYS A 180 -5.83 11.39 7.93
CA LYS A 180 -6.40 11.80 6.65
C LYS A 180 -5.72 13.09 6.19
N VAL A 181 -5.25 13.09 4.95
CA VAL A 181 -4.60 14.24 4.31
C VAL A 181 -5.20 14.41 2.92
N ALA A 182 -5.41 15.66 2.50
CA ALA A 182 -5.87 15.93 1.14
C ALA A 182 -4.69 16.12 0.19
N PRO A 183 -4.77 15.67 -1.08
CA PRO A 183 -3.81 16.06 -2.10
C PRO A 183 -3.67 17.58 -2.19
N GLY A 184 -2.44 18.07 -2.23
CA GLY A 184 -2.10 19.50 -2.19
C GLY A 184 -1.75 20.04 -0.80
N ASP A 185 -2.10 19.32 0.28
CA ASP A 185 -1.75 19.75 1.64
C ASP A 185 -0.25 19.62 1.88
N ILE A 186 0.36 20.66 2.45
CA ILE A 186 1.69 20.59 3.04
C ILE A 186 1.56 20.06 4.46
N VAL A 187 2.18 18.91 4.72
CA VAL A 187 2.06 18.19 5.98
C VAL A 187 3.42 17.77 6.51
N THR A 188 3.54 17.85 7.83
CA THR A 188 4.71 17.35 8.55
C THR A 188 4.33 16.06 9.24
N PHE A 189 5.07 15.00 8.95
CA PHE A 189 4.89 13.71 9.57
C PHE A 189 6.12 13.29 10.34
N ARG A 190 5.86 12.63 11.47
CA ARG A 190 6.85 11.85 12.19
C ARG A 190 6.59 10.38 11.94
N ALA A 191 7.60 9.65 11.47
CA ALA A 191 7.46 8.26 11.05
C ALA A 191 8.74 7.45 11.29
N GLU A 192 8.60 6.14 11.31
CA GLU A 192 9.70 5.19 11.39
C GLU A 192 10.20 4.87 9.97
N VAL A 193 11.50 4.93 9.72
CA VAL A 193 12.06 4.56 8.41
C VAL A 193 12.15 3.05 8.31
N ALA A 194 11.60 2.52 7.24
CA ALA A 194 11.65 1.12 6.87
C ALA A 194 12.30 1.00 5.50
N ILE A 195 13.25 0.08 5.35
CA ILE A 195 13.89 -0.22 4.07
C ILE A 195 13.53 -1.63 3.60
N ASP A 196 13.66 -1.88 2.30
CA ASP A 196 13.49 -3.18 1.65
C ASP A 196 12.22 -3.93 2.09
N LYS A 197 11.11 -3.20 2.22
CA LYS A 197 9.84 -3.78 2.64
C LYS A 197 9.16 -4.46 1.46
N ASP A 198 8.95 -5.76 1.59
CA ASP A 198 8.17 -6.57 0.67
C ASP A 198 6.81 -6.92 1.29
N PHE A 199 5.73 -6.47 0.65
CA PHE A 199 4.36 -6.81 1.01
C PHE A 199 3.82 -8.02 0.22
N GLY A 200 4.71 -8.74 -0.47
CA GLY A 200 4.39 -9.83 -1.39
C GLY A 200 3.96 -9.30 -2.76
N ALA A 201 3.71 -10.21 -3.71
CA ALA A 201 3.11 -9.90 -5.02
C ALA A 201 3.78 -8.79 -5.87
N GLY A 202 5.07 -8.52 -5.63
CA GLY A 202 5.83 -7.48 -6.33
C GLY A 202 5.73 -6.09 -5.70
N TYR A 203 5.12 -5.96 -4.52
CA TYR A 203 5.00 -4.72 -3.77
C TYR A 203 6.21 -4.53 -2.87
N THR A 204 7.30 -4.06 -3.46
CA THR A 204 8.53 -3.76 -2.75
C THR A 204 8.77 -2.26 -2.64
N TYR A 205 9.16 -1.82 -1.45
CA TYR A 205 9.54 -0.44 -1.17
C TYR A 205 10.99 -0.43 -0.70
N GLU A 206 11.87 0.19 -1.49
CA GLU A 206 13.26 0.45 -1.11
C GLU A 206 13.31 1.30 0.16
N VAL A 207 12.45 2.32 0.24
CA VAL A 207 12.27 3.18 1.41
C VAL A 207 10.79 3.44 1.62
N LEU A 208 10.31 3.17 2.84
CA LEU A 208 8.95 3.38 3.29
C LEU A 208 8.97 4.09 4.64
N LEU A 209 8.08 5.05 4.86
CA LEU A 209 7.86 5.63 6.17
C LEU A 209 6.65 4.94 6.81
N GLU A 210 6.83 4.30 7.96
CA GLU A 210 5.77 3.57 8.65
C GLU A 210 5.24 4.33 9.86
N LYS A 211 3.94 4.10 10.15
CA LYS A 211 3.24 4.62 11.34
C LYS A 211 3.33 6.15 11.47
N GLY A 212 3.21 6.84 10.34
CA GLY A 212 3.22 8.29 10.28
C GLY A 212 2.20 8.92 11.21
N VAL A 213 2.63 9.84 12.05
CA VAL A 213 1.78 10.69 12.88
C VAL A 213 2.00 12.13 12.47
N ARG A 214 0.93 12.85 12.15
CA ARG A 214 1.01 14.24 11.75
C ARG A 214 1.46 15.08 12.94
N VAL A 215 2.50 15.87 12.74
CA VAL A 215 2.96 16.88 13.71
C VAL A 215 2.19 18.15 13.42
N LYS A 216 1.49 18.67 14.45
CA LYS A 216 0.73 19.92 14.39
C LYS A 216 1.62 21.11 14.75
#